data_AF-A0A0L6JUF7-F1
#
_entry.id   AF-A0A0L6JUF7-F1
#
_cell.length_a   1.000
_cell.length_b   1.000
_cell.length_c   1.000
_cell.angle_alpha   90.00
_cell.angle_beta   90.00
_cell.angle_gamma   90.00
#
_symmetry.space_group_name_H-M   'P 1'
#
loop_
_entity.id
_entity.type
_entity.pdbx_description
1 polymer ?
#
loop_
_entity_poly.entity_id
_entity_poly.type
_entity_poly.pdbx_seq_one_letter_code
_entity_poly.pdbx_strand_id
1 'polypeptide(L)'
;MATGKTIAPHEAFELHEILTFKNVCATKSATMAGLVKDQELKGLLEQDFSVAQGHIRELQDLMQGATWATGTSGTTMGTAGTTGTTSH
;
A
#
# COMPACT_ATOMS: atom_id res chain seq x y z
N MET A 1 -20.43 11.67 10.67
CA MET A 1 -20.20 10.58 9.70
C MET A 1 -18.70 10.52 9.48
N ALA A 2 -18.01 9.59 10.15
CA ALA A 2 -16.59 9.38 9.90
C ALA A 2 -16.48 8.59 8.59
N THR A 3 -16.15 9.28 7.50
CA THR A 3 -15.81 8.69 6.20
C THR A 3 -14.50 7.94 6.37
N GLY A 4 -14.56 6.70 6.88
CA GLY A 4 -13.46 5.77 6.77
C GLY A 4 -13.10 5.65 5.29
N LYS A 5 -11.86 5.97 4.94
CA LYS A 5 -11.38 5.93 3.56
C LYS A 5 -11.31 4.46 3.15
N THR A 6 -12.39 4.00 2.55
CA THR A 6 -12.51 2.63 2.10
C THR A 6 -11.90 2.50 0.70
N ILE A 7 -10.85 1.69 0.55
CA ILE A 7 -10.18 1.49 -0.74
C ILE A 7 -10.78 0.28 -1.45
N ALA A 8 -11.14 0.48 -2.71
CA ALA A 8 -11.60 -0.59 -3.59
C ALA A 8 -10.42 -1.45 -4.07
N PRO A 9 -10.62 -2.73 -4.41
CA PRO A 9 -9.54 -3.61 -4.85
C PRO A 9 -8.72 -3.08 -6.04
N HIS A 10 -9.34 -2.35 -6.97
CA HIS A 10 -8.65 -1.76 -8.12
C HIS A 10 -7.75 -0.58 -7.71
N GLU A 11 -8.22 0.29 -6.82
CA GLU A 11 -7.44 1.40 -6.27
C GLU A 11 -6.23 0.89 -5.47
N ALA A 12 -6.39 -0.22 -4.73
CA ALA A 12 -5.27 -0.86 -4.04
C ALA A 12 -4.20 -1.39 -5.01
N PHE A 13 -4.62 -1.91 -6.17
CA PHE A 13 -3.71 -2.38 -7.22
C PHE A 13 -2.98 -1.21 -7.88
N GLU A 14 -3.69 -0.13 -8.21
CA GLU A 14 -3.09 1.11 -8.74
C GLU A 14 -2.06 1.71 -7.76
N LEU A 15 -2.37 1.76 -6.46
CA LEU A 15 -1.43 2.21 -5.44
C LEU A 15 -0.19 1.32 -5.35
N HIS A 16 -0.35 0.00 -5.45
CA HIS A 16 0.77 -0.93 -5.47
C HIS A 16 1.67 -0.76 -6.70
N GLU A 17 1.09 -0.51 -7.87
CA GLU A 17 1.82 -0.23 -9.10
C GLU A 17 2.63 1.07 -8.97
N ILE A 18 2.01 2.15 -8.48
CA ILE A 18 2.70 3.44 -8.25
C ILE A 18 3.83 3.30 -7.24
N LEU A 19 3.61 2.58 -6.14
CA LEU A 19 4.62 2.30 -5.12
C LEU A 19 5.82 1.54 -5.71
N THR A 20 5.54 0.48 -6.48
CA THR A 20 6.56 -0.34 -7.12
C THR A 20 7.36 0.48 -8.13
N PHE A 21 6.67 1.26 -8.97
CA PHE A 21 7.29 2.17 -9.92
C PHE A 21 8.22 3.17 -9.21
N LYS A 22 7.79 3.77 -8.09
CA LYS A 22 8.62 4.70 -7.33
C LYS A 22 9.85 4.06 -6.72
N ASN A 23 9.76 2.82 -6.23
CA ASN A 23 10.94 2.07 -5.78
C ASN A 23 11.98 1.86 -6.89
N VAL A 24 11.53 1.56 -8.12
CA VAL A 24 12.42 1.43 -9.28
C VAL A 24 13.10 2.77 -9.60
N CYS A 25 12.34 3.88 -9.61
CA CYS A 25 12.90 5.22 -9.81
C CYS A 25 13.94 5.57 -8.75
N ALA A 26 13.63 5.37 -7.47
CA ALA A 26 14.55 5.66 -6.37
C ALA A 26 15.85 4.86 -6.50
N THR A 27 15.74 3.55 -6.79
CA THR A 27 16.91 2.68 -7.00
C THR A 27 17.77 3.17 -8.16
N LYS A 28 17.14 3.60 -9.26
CA LYS A 28 17.84 4.15 -10.42
C LYS A 28 18.58 5.43 -10.06
N SER A 29 17.92 6.38 -9.39
CA SER A 29 18.53 7.65 -8.98
C SER A 29 19.69 7.43 -8.01
N ALA A 30 19.54 6.54 -7.03
CA ALA A 30 20.62 6.15 -6.11
C ALA A 30 21.81 5.50 -6.83
N THR A 31 21.54 4.59 -7.76
CA THR A 31 22.59 3.93 -8.55
C THR A 31 23.33 4.95 -9.43
N MET A 32 22.60 5.84 -10.11
CA MET A 32 23.19 6.89 -10.93
C MET A 32 23.99 7.91 -10.10
N ALA A 33 23.54 8.25 -8.90
CA ALA A 33 24.27 9.13 -7.99
C ALA A 33 25.64 8.54 -7.59
N GLY A 34 25.75 7.22 -7.51
CA GLY A 34 27.02 6.52 -7.27
C GLY A 34 27.97 6.48 -8.47
N LEU A 35 27.46 6.66 -9.70
CA LEU A 35 28.24 6.56 -10.95
C LEU A 35 28.62 7.91 -11.54
N VAL A 36 27.87 8.98 -11.21
CA VAL A 36 28.08 10.30 -11.79
C VAL A 36 29.30 11.00 -11.17
N LYS A 37 30.11 11.65 -12.02
CA LYS A 37 31.30 12.41 -11.59
C LYS A 37 31.01 13.88 -11.32
N ASP A 38 30.00 14.40 -12.03
CA ASP A 38 29.54 15.77 -11.89
C ASP A 38 28.82 15.95 -10.54
N GLN A 39 29.30 16.89 -9.72
CA GLN A 39 28.79 17.09 -8.36
C GLN A 39 27.42 17.75 -8.32
N GLU A 40 27.09 18.59 -9.30
CA GLU A 40 25.79 19.25 -9.38
C GLU A 40 24.72 18.23 -9.76
N LEU A 41 25.00 17.42 -10.79
CA LEU A 41 24.12 16.33 -11.20
C LEU A 41 23.99 15.26 -10.10
N LYS A 42 25.06 15.00 -9.33
CA LYS A 42 24.99 14.13 -8.15
C LYS A 42 24.02 14.67 -7.11
N GLY A 43 24.13 15.95 -6.76
CA GLY A 43 23.23 16.58 -5.79
C GLY A 43 21.77 16.51 -6.23
N LEU A 44 21.50 16.69 -7.53
CA LEU A 44 20.15 16.54 -8.08
C LEU A 44 19.60 15.11 -7.94
N LEU A 45 20.44 14.10 -8.19
CA LEU A 45 20.05 12.69 -8.06
C LEU A 45 19.86 12.27 -6.60
N GLU A 46 20.67 12.79 -5.67
CA GLU A 46 20.48 12.58 -4.23
C GLU A 46 19.20 13.25 -3.72
N GLN A 47 18.88 14.45 -4.24
CA GLN A 47 17.61 15.11 -3.95
C GLN A 47 16.42 14.30 -4.49
N ASP A 48 16.47 13.83 -5.73
CA ASP A 48 15.42 13.00 -6.32
C ASP A 48 15.22 11.70 -5.52
N PHE A 49 16.31 11.08 -5.07
CA PHE A 49 16.24 9.92 -4.18
C PHE A 49 15.55 10.25 -2.85
N SER A 50 15.93 11.35 -2.20
CA SER A 50 15.31 11.78 -0.93
C SER A 50 13.82 12.07 -1.09
N VAL A 51 13.43 12.74 -2.16
CA VAL A 51 12.01 13.03 -2.47
C VAL A 51 11.25 11.74 -2.77
N ALA A 52 11.82 10.83 -3.55
CA ALA A 52 11.22 9.53 -3.84
C ALA A 52 10.99 8.71 -2.56
N GLN A 53 11.93 8.72 -1.61
CA GLN A 53 11.75 8.09 -0.30
C GLN A 53 10.59 8.69 0.51
N GLY A 54 10.37 10.01 0.42
CA GLY A 54 9.20 10.68 1.01
C GLY A 54 7.90 10.14 0.43
N HIS A 55 7.77 10.16 -0.89
CA HIS A 55 6.59 9.65 -1.59
C HIS A 55 6.31 8.17 -1.32
N ILE A 56 7.36 7.34 -1.21
CA ILE A 56 7.21 5.91 -0.87
C ILE A 56 6.58 5.75 0.52
N ARG A 57 7.02 6.52 1.52
CA ARG A 57 6.44 6.47 2.87
C ARG A 57 4.98 6.93 2.86
N GLU A 58 4.68 8.03 2.18
CA GLU A 58 3.31 8.53 2.05
C GLU A 58 2.39 7.50 1.39
N LEU A 59 2.84 6.84 0.32
CA LEU A 59 2.08 5.78 -0.34
C LEU A 59 1.88 4.55 0.58
N GLN A 60 2.90 4.18 1.35
CA GLN A 60 2.79 3.10 2.34
C GLN A 60 1.80 3.45 3.46
N ASP A 61 1.79 4.68 3.92
CA ASP A 61 0.86 5.16 4.95
C ASP A 61 -0.57 5.20 4.41
N LEU A 62 -0.75 5.62 3.15
CA LEU A 62 -2.05 5.57 2.47
C LEU A 62 -2.57 4.13 2.32
N MET A 63 -1.71 3.17 2.00
CA MET A 63 -2.09 1.76 1.92
C MET A 63 -2.43 1.15 3.29
N GLN A 64 -1.74 1.55 4.37
CA GLN A 64 -1.99 1.06 5.72
C GLN A 64 -3.23 1.72 6.36
N GLY A 65 -3.49 2.99 6.07
CA GLY A 65 -4.65 3.74 6.55
C GLY A 65 -5.95 3.43 5.81
N ALA A 66 -5.87 2.68 4.71
CA ALA A 66 -7.02 2.25 3.95
C ALA A 66 -7.79 1.12 4.67
N THR A 67 -9.02 1.38 5.07
CA THR A 67 -9.92 0.28 5.44
C THR A 67 -10.33 -0.44 4.17
N TRP A 68 -10.09 -1.75 4.08
CA TRP A 68 -10.45 -2.54 2.90
C TRP A 68 -11.97 -2.70 2.86
N ALA A 69 -12.61 -2.34 1.73
CA ALA A 69 -14.00 -2.69 1.48
C ALA A 69 -14.07 -4.20 1.22
N THR A 70 -14.00 -5.03 2.26
CA THR A 70 -14.78 -6.26 2.13
C THR A 70 -16.24 -5.91 2.22
N GLY A 71 -16.97 -6.22 1.16
CA GLY A 71 -18.40 -6.39 1.27
C GLY A 71 -18.68 -7.41 2.38
N THR A 72 -19.08 -6.93 3.56
CA THR A 72 -19.98 -7.66 4.44
C THR A 72 -21.33 -7.77 3.73
N SER A 73 -21.38 -8.53 2.63
CA SER A 73 -22.60 -9.01 2.01
C SER A 73 -22.92 -10.35 2.67
N GLY A 74 -24.07 -10.39 3.35
CA GLY A 74 -24.42 -11.39 4.34
C GLY A 74 -24.41 -12.84 3.85
N THR A 75 -24.05 -13.74 4.77
CA THR A 75 -24.50 -15.14 4.77
C THR A 75 -24.52 -15.64 6.21
N THR A 76 -25.63 -15.45 6.90
CA THR A 76 -26.10 -16.36 7.95
C THR A 76 -27.55 -16.71 7.65
N MET A 77 -27.77 -17.50 6.60
CA MET A 77 -28.98 -18.31 6.46
C MET A 77 -28.58 -19.78 6.59
N GLY A 78 -28.99 -20.39 7.71
CA GLY A 78 -29.45 -21.77 7.82
C GLY A 78 -28.43 -22.90 7.78
N THR A 79 -28.12 -23.47 8.95
CA THR A 79 -28.07 -24.93 9.11
C THR A 79 -28.73 -25.33 10.42
N ALA A 80 -29.95 -25.87 10.30
CA ALA A 80 -30.51 -26.78 11.29
C ALA A 80 -29.72 -28.11 11.25
N GLY A 81 -29.49 -28.69 12.43
CA GLY A 81 -28.81 -29.98 12.63
C GLY A 81 -28.42 -30.12 14.10
N THR A 82 -29.37 -30.40 15.00
CA THR A 82 -29.60 -31.74 15.58
C THR A 82 -28.32 -32.43 16.09
N THR A 83 -28.16 -32.53 17.41
CA THR A 83 -27.96 -33.76 18.21
C THR A 83 -27.45 -33.38 19.61
N GLY A 84 -28.07 -33.94 20.65
CA GLY A 84 -28.00 -33.44 22.03
C GLY A 84 -26.92 -34.04 22.91
N THR A 85 -27.02 -33.77 24.22
CA THR A 85 -26.71 -34.66 25.37
C THR A 85 -26.88 -33.89 26.70
N THR A 86 -27.82 -34.38 27.51
CA THR A 86 -27.85 -34.58 28.98
C THR A 86 -27.02 -33.69 29.92
N SER A 87 -27.64 -33.03 30.90
CA SER A 87 -27.62 -33.44 32.33
C SER A 87 -28.22 -32.40 33.29
N HIS A 88 -28.97 -32.95 34.25
CA HIS A 88 -29.61 -32.39 35.46
C HIS A 88 -31.00 -31.78 35.33
#